data_AF-A0A1L2ZKV0-F1
#
_entry.id   AF-A0A1L2ZKV0-F1
#
_cell.length_a   1.000
_cell.length_b   1.000
_cell.length_c   1.000
_cell.angle_alpha   90.00
_cell.angle_beta   90.00
_cell.angle_gamma   90.00
#
_symmetry.space_group_name_H-M   'P 1'
#
loop_
_entity.id
_entity.type
_entity.pdbx_description
1 polymer ?
#
loop_
_entity_poly.entity_id
_entity_poly.type
_entity_poly.pdbx_seq_one_letter_code
_entity_poly.pdbx_strand_id
1 'polypeptide(L)'
;MARERKPRPVPGTPKPRRSTRVLFASTILSLEAFVMFFAGIAIFGLRRAEPIAPWILAAALIITVACIMTCSLLKKPLGYWIGWVIQIVMVLFGFLEPMMFFVGILFAITWWYGVTKGRMVDLENKRRDEKQAEWERENLAKSSPENPGPTTN
;
A
#
# COMPACT_ATOMS: atom_id res chain seq x y z
N MET A 1 -22.03 22.97 26.39
CA MET A 1 -21.54 22.22 25.21
C MET A 1 -20.68 21.06 25.70
N ALA A 2 -21.25 19.86 25.78
CA ALA A 2 -20.55 18.67 26.27
C ALA A 2 -19.57 18.16 25.20
N ARG A 3 -18.27 18.11 25.53
CA ARG A 3 -17.27 17.47 24.67
C ARG A 3 -17.53 15.97 24.67
N GLU A 4 -17.90 15.41 23.52
CA GLU A 4 -17.97 13.96 23.34
C GLU A 4 -16.64 13.32 23.77
N ARG A 5 -16.65 12.58 24.88
CA ARG A 5 -15.50 11.77 25.29
C ARG A 5 -15.37 10.63 24.29
N LYS A 6 -14.28 10.61 23.53
CA LYS A 6 -13.87 9.46 22.73
C LYS A 6 -13.89 8.21 23.63
N PRO A 7 -14.63 7.14 23.29
CA PRO A 7 -14.75 5.97 24.16
C PRO A 7 -13.35 5.39 24.44
N ARG A 8 -13.11 4.99 25.69
CA ARG A 8 -11.84 4.37 26.10
C ARG A 8 -11.69 3.05 25.33
N PRO A 9 -10.49 2.73 24.77
CA PRO A 9 -10.26 1.46 24.11
C PRO A 9 -10.57 0.32 25.08
N VAL A 10 -11.55 -0.52 24.74
CA VAL A 10 -11.92 -1.68 25.56
C VAL A 10 -10.84 -2.75 25.35
N PRO A 11 -10.23 -3.30 26.41
CA PRO A 11 -9.25 -4.37 26.26
C PRO A 11 -9.89 -5.58 25.56
N GLY A 12 -9.30 -6.04 24.45
CA GLY A 12 -9.80 -7.18 23.68
C GLY A 12 -10.49 -6.86 22.35
N THR A 13 -10.64 -5.58 21.96
CA THR A 13 -11.18 -5.24 20.62
C THR A 13 -10.25 -5.74 19.50
N PRO A 14 -10.76 -6.52 18.52
CA PRO A 14 -9.97 -6.98 17.39
C PRO A 14 -9.30 -5.80 16.65
N LYS A 15 -8.01 -5.93 16.35
CA LYS A 15 -7.28 -4.90 15.59
C LYS A 15 -7.86 -4.82 14.18
N PRO A 16 -8.20 -3.62 13.67
CA PRO A 16 -8.75 -3.49 12.32
C PRO A 16 -7.79 -4.09 11.28
N ARG A 17 -8.33 -4.86 10.35
CA ARG A 17 -7.56 -5.52 9.28
C ARG A 17 -6.85 -4.46 8.43
N ARG A 18 -5.58 -4.72 8.09
CA ARG A 18 -4.83 -3.84 7.17
C ARG A 18 -5.51 -3.91 5.80
N SER A 19 -5.74 -2.75 5.19
CA SER A 19 -6.26 -2.64 3.82
C SER A 19 -5.37 -3.43 2.86
N THR A 20 -5.97 -4.36 2.14
CA THR A 20 -5.33 -5.19 1.11
C THR A 20 -4.82 -4.31 -0.03
N ARG A 21 -5.55 -3.24 -0.37
CA ARG A 21 -5.09 -2.23 -1.33
C ARG A 21 -3.78 -1.58 -0.92
N VAL A 22 -3.67 -1.16 0.34
CA VAL A 22 -2.43 -0.55 0.87
C VAL A 22 -1.29 -1.55 0.86
N LEU A 23 -1.55 -2.82 1.18
CA LEU A 23 -0.53 -3.87 1.13
C LEU A 23 0.04 -4.04 -0.29
N PHE A 24 -0.83 -4.29 -1.28
CA PHE A 24 -0.39 -4.45 -2.68
C PHE A 24 0.38 -3.24 -3.18
N ALA A 25 -0.17 -2.05 -2.99
CA ALA A 25 0.44 -0.83 -3.50
C ALA A 25 1.76 -0.50 -2.77
N SER A 26 1.90 -0.83 -1.48
CA SER A 26 3.19 -0.70 -0.78
C SER A 26 4.24 -1.69 -1.29
N THR A 27 3.87 -2.95 -1.56
CA THR A 27 4.78 -3.95 -2.11
C THR A 27 5.28 -3.54 -3.50
N ILE A 28 4.39 -3.04 -4.36
CA ILE A 28 4.74 -2.60 -5.71
C ILE A 28 5.73 -1.43 -5.65
N LEU A 29 5.44 -0.39 -4.87
CA LEU A 29 6.36 0.75 -4.71
C LEU A 29 7.71 0.37 -4.09
N SER A 30 7.73 -0.61 -3.17
CA SER A 30 8.97 -1.11 -2.60
C SER A 30 9.82 -1.82 -3.65
N LEU A 31 9.23 -2.69 -4.47
CA LEU A 31 9.94 -3.35 -5.57
C LEU A 31 10.43 -2.33 -6.61
N GLU A 32 9.61 -1.32 -6.91
CA GLU A 32 9.95 -0.24 -7.82
C GLU A 32 11.13 0.61 -7.31
N ALA A 33 11.19 0.88 -6.01
CA ALA A 33 12.34 1.55 -5.40
C ALA A 33 13.65 0.77 -5.62
N PHE A 34 13.62 -0.56 -5.45
CA PHE A 34 14.79 -1.40 -5.74
C PHE A 34 15.17 -1.37 -7.23
N VAL A 35 14.19 -1.43 -8.12
CA VAL A 35 14.43 -1.34 -9.57
C VAL A 35 15.09 -0.01 -9.92
N MET A 36 14.57 1.11 -9.42
CA MET A 36 15.13 2.44 -9.69
C MET A 36 16.54 2.61 -9.13
N PHE A 37 16.79 2.06 -7.94
CA PHE A 37 18.12 2.05 -7.35
C PHE A 37 19.14 1.29 -8.21
N PHE A 38 18.80 0.05 -8.62
CA PHE A 38 19.68 -0.75 -9.45
C PHE A 38 19.82 -0.21 -10.87
N ALA A 39 18.76 0.32 -11.46
CA ALA A 39 18.80 0.97 -12.76
C ALA A 39 19.71 2.20 -12.74
N GLY A 40 19.66 3.02 -11.68
CA GLY A 40 20.57 4.15 -11.49
C GLY A 40 22.03 3.72 -11.48
N ILE A 41 22.37 2.67 -10.71
CA ILE A 41 23.73 2.12 -10.65
C ILE A 41 24.16 1.54 -12.00
N ALA A 42 23.28 0.80 -12.69
CA ALA A 42 23.57 0.18 -13.98
C ALA A 42 23.84 1.23 -15.06
N ILE A 43 23.00 2.26 -15.17
CA ILE A 43 23.17 3.35 -16.14
C ILE A 43 24.43 4.16 -15.82
N PHE A 44 24.69 4.43 -14.55
CA PHE A 44 25.94 5.07 -14.12
C PHE A 44 27.17 4.25 -14.53
N GLY A 45 27.14 2.94 -14.33
CA GLY A 45 28.21 2.03 -14.75
C GLY A 45 28.42 2.04 -16.28
N LEU A 46 27.33 2.05 -17.05
CA LEU A 46 27.37 2.06 -18.51
C LEU A 46 27.87 3.40 -19.08
N ARG A 47 27.49 4.51 -18.46
CA ARG A 47 27.79 5.88 -18.92
C ARG A 47 28.90 6.56 -18.13
N ARG A 48 29.72 5.83 -17.36
CA ARG A 48 30.75 6.37 -16.46
C ARG A 48 31.72 7.39 -17.09
N ALA A 49 31.90 7.34 -18.41
CA ALA A 49 32.76 8.25 -19.15
C ALA A 49 32.08 9.58 -19.52
N GLU A 50 30.75 9.65 -19.41
CA GLU A 50 29.99 10.86 -19.71
C GLU A 50 29.86 11.76 -18.46
N PRO A 51 29.98 13.09 -18.61
CA PRO A 51 29.84 14.03 -17.50
C PRO A 51 28.42 14.06 -16.91
N ILE A 52 27.42 13.53 -17.62
CA ILE A 52 26.02 13.48 -17.15
C ILE A 52 25.73 12.29 -16.22
N ALA A 53 26.59 11.28 -16.19
CA ALA A 53 26.40 10.07 -15.38
C ALA A 53 26.07 10.31 -13.88
N PRO A 54 26.78 11.19 -13.14
CA PRO A 54 26.45 11.45 -11.74
C PRO A 54 25.07 12.09 -11.56
N TRP A 55 24.61 12.90 -12.51
CA TRP A 55 23.27 13.51 -12.48
C TRP A 55 22.17 12.47 -12.69
N ILE A 56 22.38 11.50 -13.57
CA ILE A 56 21.45 10.39 -13.79
C ILE A 56 21.33 9.54 -12.52
N LEU A 57 22.46 9.23 -11.88
CA LEU A 57 22.48 8.47 -10.62
C LEU A 57 21.75 9.23 -9.51
N ALA A 58 21.99 10.54 -9.38
CA ALA A 58 21.30 11.39 -8.42
C ALA A 58 19.79 11.42 -8.66
N ALA A 59 19.35 11.56 -9.92
CA ALA A 59 17.93 11.53 -10.28
C ALA A 59 17.27 10.18 -9.94
N ALA A 60 17.93 9.06 -10.27
CA ALA A 60 17.44 7.73 -9.92
C ALA A 60 17.32 7.53 -8.40
N LEU A 61 18.28 8.04 -7.63
CA LEU A 61 18.25 7.98 -6.16
C LEU A 61 17.10 8.83 -5.58
N ILE A 62 16.88 10.03 -6.12
CA ILE A 62 15.75 10.89 -5.71
C ILE A 62 14.42 10.17 -5.94
N ILE A 63 14.24 9.53 -7.11
CA ILE A 63 13.03 8.75 -7.41
C ILE A 63 12.89 7.57 -6.45
N THR A 64 13.98 6.86 -6.16
CA THR A 64 14.00 5.75 -5.19
C THR A 64 13.50 6.22 -3.81
N VAL A 65 14.01 7.35 -3.32
CA VAL A 65 13.56 7.93 -2.04
C VAL A 65 12.10 8.37 -2.13
N ALA A 66 11.67 8.96 -3.25
CA ALA A 66 10.27 9.33 -3.46
C ALA A 66 9.33 8.12 -3.42
N CYS A 67 9.72 6.97 -3.99
CA CYS A 67 8.96 5.72 -3.89
C CYS A 67 8.81 5.27 -2.42
N ILE A 68 9.90 5.27 -1.65
CA ILE A 68 9.89 4.91 -0.23
C ILE A 68 9.03 5.87 0.60
N MET A 69 9.14 7.18 0.36
CA MET A 69 8.29 8.17 1.03
C MET A 69 6.82 7.98 0.67
N THR A 70 6.54 7.67 -0.60
CA THR A 70 5.18 7.40 -1.07
C THR A 70 4.58 6.20 -0.36
N CYS A 71 5.36 5.15 -0.06
CA CYS A 71 4.94 4.01 0.78
C CYS A 71 4.32 4.45 2.12
N SER A 72 4.85 5.51 2.74
CA SER A 72 4.30 6.06 4.00
C SER A 72 2.97 6.83 3.77
N LEU A 73 2.81 7.45 2.61
CA LEU A 73 1.69 8.32 2.22
C LEU A 73 0.46 7.56 1.68
N LEU A 74 0.54 6.25 1.38
CA LEU A 74 -0.61 5.46 0.89
C LEU A 74 -1.79 5.37 1.86
N LYS A 75 -1.61 5.78 3.12
CA LYS A 75 -2.71 5.93 4.09
C LYS A 75 -3.70 7.02 3.68
N LYS A 76 -3.32 7.94 2.77
CA LYS A 76 -4.13 9.05 2.28
C LYS A 76 -4.48 8.86 0.79
N PRO A 77 -5.64 9.37 0.32
CA PRO A 77 -6.02 9.31 -1.10
C PRO A 77 -4.98 9.98 -2.03
N LEU A 78 -4.25 10.98 -1.51
CA LEU A 78 -3.17 11.66 -2.24
C LEU A 78 -2.01 10.73 -2.60
N GLY A 79 -1.72 9.69 -1.81
CA GLY A 79 -0.65 8.75 -2.10
C GLY A 79 -0.85 7.99 -3.42
N TYR A 80 -2.10 7.78 -3.84
CA TYR A 80 -2.39 7.12 -5.11
C TYR A 80 -2.14 8.00 -6.34
N TRP A 81 -2.37 9.32 -6.21
CA TRP A 81 -2.01 10.29 -7.25
C TRP A 81 -0.51 10.40 -7.42
N ILE A 82 0.22 10.46 -6.31
CA ILE A 82 1.69 10.46 -6.31
C ILE A 82 2.23 9.19 -6.98
N GLY A 83 1.66 8.02 -6.66
CA GLY A 83 2.05 6.76 -7.30
C GLY A 83 1.88 6.77 -8.81
N TRP A 84 0.79 7.35 -9.35
CA TRP A 84 0.62 7.51 -10.79
C TRP A 84 1.68 8.42 -11.43
N VAL A 85 2.05 9.51 -10.76
CA VAL A 85 3.14 10.38 -11.23
C VAL A 85 4.46 9.60 -11.28
N ILE A 86 4.75 8.80 -10.26
CA ILE A 86 5.95 7.94 -10.21
C ILE A 86 5.94 6.95 -11.38
N GLN A 87 4.81 6.29 -11.67
CA GLN A 87 4.72 5.37 -12.82
C GLN A 87 5.08 6.06 -14.13
N ILE A 88 4.56 7.26 -14.38
CA ILE A 88 4.87 8.03 -15.60
C ILE A 88 6.37 8.35 -15.65
N VAL A 89 6.94 8.83 -14.54
CA VAL A 89 8.38 9.15 -14.46
C VAL A 89 9.23 7.91 -14.72
N MET A 90 8.83 6.74 -14.21
CA MET A 90 9.53 5.48 -14.44
C MET A 90 9.49 5.06 -15.91
N VAL A 91 8.34 5.19 -16.58
CA VAL A 91 8.24 4.92 -18.03
C VAL A 91 9.12 5.90 -18.82
N LEU A 92 9.17 7.18 -18.44
CA LEU A 92 10.07 8.16 -19.07
C LEU A 92 11.55 7.83 -18.84
N PHE A 93 11.90 7.13 -17.76
CA PHE A 93 13.25 6.61 -17.56
C PHE A 93 13.66 5.60 -18.66
N GLY A 94 12.70 5.00 -19.35
CA GLY A 94 12.90 4.21 -20.56
C GLY A 94 13.66 4.95 -21.68
N PHE A 95 13.59 6.28 -21.73
CA PHE A 95 14.37 7.05 -22.71
C PHE A 95 15.87 7.03 -22.42
N LEU A 96 16.28 6.85 -21.16
CA LEU A 96 17.69 6.73 -20.79
C LEU A 96 18.19 5.31 -21.03
N GLU A 97 17.34 4.32 -20.73
CA GLU A 97 17.61 2.92 -20.98
C GLU A 97 16.35 2.17 -21.48
N PRO A 98 16.30 1.75 -22.77
CA PRO A 98 15.08 1.21 -23.39
C PRO A 98 14.45 0.02 -22.66
N MET A 99 15.25 -0.82 -21.99
CA MET A 99 14.75 -1.93 -21.18
C MET A 99 13.81 -1.47 -20.06
N MET A 100 13.99 -0.24 -19.56
CA MET A 100 13.12 0.32 -18.51
C MET A 100 11.71 0.65 -19.00
N PHE A 101 11.47 0.78 -20.31
CA PHE A 101 10.09 0.87 -20.81
C PHE A 101 9.30 -0.38 -20.48
N PHE A 102 9.88 -1.56 -20.73
CA PHE A 102 9.22 -2.83 -20.45
C PHE A 102 8.94 -2.97 -18.94
N VAL A 103 9.94 -2.69 -18.11
CA VAL A 103 9.80 -2.78 -16.65
C VAL A 103 8.79 -1.75 -16.13
N GLY A 104 8.88 -0.49 -16.55
CA GLY A 104 7.97 0.58 -16.13
C GLY A 104 6.52 0.31 -16.53
N ILE A 105 6.27 -0.18 -17.75
CA ILE A 105 4.93 -0.55 -18.19
C ILE A 105 4.38 -1.72 -17.35
N LEU A 106 5.20 -2.74 -17.09
CA LEU A 106 4.78 -3.88 -16.27
C LEU A 106 4.39 -3.44 -14.84
N PHE A 107 5.20 -2.55 -14.24
CA PHE A 107 4.90 -1.97 -12.94
C PHE A 107 3.64 -1.11 -12.98
N ALA A 108 3.44 -0.30 -14.02
CA ALA A 108 2.25 0.52 -14.18
C ALA A 108 0.96 -0.32 -14.29
N ILE A 109 1.01 -1.43 -15.04
CA ILE A 109 -0.11 -2.39 -15.14
C ILE A 109 -0.38 -3.03 -13.78
N THR A 110 0.67 -3.48 -13.09
CA THR A 110 0.54 -4.13 -11.78
C THR A 110 0.02 -3.15 -10.72
N TRP A 111 0.47 -1.89 -10.77
CA TRP A 111 -0.03 -0.79 -9.94
C TRP A 111 -1.51 -0.53 -10.19
N TRP A 112 -1.90 -0.35 -11.45
CA TRP A 112 -3.30 -0.14 -11.82
C TRP A 112 -4.18 -1.29 -11.33
N TYR A 113 -3.74 -2.54 -11.52
CA TYR A 113 -4.43 -3.73 -11.04
C TYR A 113 -4.53 -3.78 -9.51
N GLY A 114 -3.41 -3.55 -8.80
CA GLY A 114 -3.38 -3.54 -7.34
C GLY A 114 -4.27 -2.47 -6.72
N VAL A 115 -4.31 -1.28 -7.33
CA VAL A 115 -5.16 -0.16 -6.88
C VAL A 115 -6.64 -0.43 -7.13
N THR A 116 -7.01 -0.93 -8.32
CA THR A 116 -8.41 -1.20 -8.67
C THR A 116 -8.97 -2.43 -7.96
N LYS A 117 -8.27 -3.56 -7.98
CA LYS A 117 -8.69 -4.80 -7.32
C LYS A 117 -8.58 -4.71 -5.80
N GLY A 118 -7.54 -4.06 -5.28
CA GLY A 118 -7.41 -3.81 -3.86
C GLY A 118 -8.62 -3.06 -3.30
N ARG A 119 -9.17 -2.08 -4.05
CA ARG A 119 -10.39 -1.38 -3.65
C ARG A 119 -11.61 -2.32 -3.55
N MET A 120 -11.77 -3.24 -4.50
CA MET A 120 -12.87 -4.20 -4.51
C MET A 120 -12.78 -5.18 -3.34
N VAL A 121 -11.57 -5.69 -3.06
CA VAL A 121 -11.33 -6.62 -1.93
C VAL A 121 -11.52 -5.92 -0.58
N ASP A 122 -11.07 -4.68 -0.44
CA ASP A 122 -11.29 -3.91 0.79
C ASP A 122 -12.78 -3.65 1.07
N LEU A 123 -13.58 -3.39 0.02
CA LEU A 123 -15.03 -3.23 0.12
C LEU A 123 -15.72 -4.51 0.61
N GLU A 124 -15.29 -5.67 0.10
CA GLU A 124 -15.81 -6.97 0.52
C GLU A 124 -15.39 -7.34 1.94
N ASN A 125 -14.12 -7.12 2.29
CA ASN A 125 -13.61 -7.36 3.64
C ASN A 125 -14.35 -6.51 4.68
N LYS A 126 -14.67 -5.25 4.36
CA LYS A 126 -15.43 -4.38 5.26
C LYS A 126 -16.82 -4.96 5.59
N ARG A 127 -17.53 -5.51 4.61
CA ARG A 127 -18.84 -6.16 4.84
C ARG A 127 -18.73 -7.41 5.70
N ARG A 128 -17.64 -8.17 5.55
CA ARG A 128 -17.37 -9.37 6.35
C ARG A 128 -17.04 -9.01 7.80
N ASP A 129 -16.28 -7.93 8.01
CA ASP A 129 -15.94 -7.44 9.34
C ASP A 129 -17.18 -6.95 10.10
N GLU A 130 -18.14 -6.30 9.41
CA GLU A 130 -19.43 -5.90 9.99
C GLU A 130 -20.25 -7.11 10.46
N LYS A 131 -20.40 -8.14 9.62
CA LYS A 131 -21.11 -9.39 9.99
C LYS A 131 -20.43 -10.14 11.14
N GLN A 132 -19.11 -10.17 11.16
CA GLN A 132 -18.36 -10.83 12.23
C GLN A 132 -18.57 -10.11 13.57
N ALA A 133 -18.59 -8.77 13.56
CA ALA A 133 -18.87 -7.98 14.76
C ALA A 133 -20.29 -8.19 15.30
N GLU A 134 -21.28 -8.43 14.43
CA GLU A 134 -22.64 -8.80 14.83
C GLU A 134 -22.69 -10.19 15.48
N TRP A 135 -22.09 -11.20 14.85
CA TRP A 135 -22.01 -12.56 15.40
C TRP A 135 -21.28 -12.61 16.74
N GLU A 136 -20.19 -11.85 16.89
CA GLU A 136 -19.46 -11.73 18.16
C GLU A 136 -20.30 -11.08 19.26
N ARG A 137 -21.09 -10.05 18.95
CA ARG A 137 -22.01 -9.42 19.92
C ARG A 137 -23.11 -10.39 20.36
N GLU A 138 -23.70 -11.11 19.42
CA GLU A 138 -24.73 -12.11 19.71
C GLU A 138 -24.18 -13.26 20.56
N ASN A 139 -23.01 -13.80 20.23
CA ASN A 139 -22.40 -14.87 21.00
C ASN A 139 -21.95 -14.41 22.38
N LEU A 140 -21.36 -13.20 22.49
CA LEU A 140 -20.97 -12.65 23.79
C LEU A 140 -22.18 -12.47 24.70
N ALA A 141 -23.31 -11.98 24.17
CA ALA A 141 -24.57 -11.86 24.89
C ALA A 141 -25.11 -13.23 25.34
N LYS A 142 -24.96 -14.28 24.54
CA LYS A 142 -25.35 -15.65 24.90
C LYS A 142 -24.44 -16.29 25.95
N SER A 143 -23.15 -15.95 25.98
CA SER A 143 -22.16 -16.48 26.93
C SER A 143 -22.08 -15.73 28.26
N SER A 144 -22.87 -14.65 28.43
CA SER A 144 -22.86 -13.85 29.65
C SER A 144 -23.43 -14.66 30.83
N PRO A 145 -22.79 -14.64 32.02
CA PRO A 145 -23.18 -15.48 33.17
C PRO A 145 -24.59 -15.22 33.72
N GLU A 146 -25.28 -14.18 33.24
CA GLU A 146 -26.69 -13.87 33.53
C GLU A 146 -27.68 -14.75 32.75
N ASN A 147 -27.26 -15.39 31.65
CA ASN A 147 -28.10 -16.26 30.84
C ASN A 147 -27.63 -17.73 30.96
N PRO A 148 -28.14 -18.51 31.93
CA PRO A 148 -27.88 -19.93 31.96
C PRO A 148 -28.58 -20.53 30.74
N GLY A 149 -27.81 -20.85 29.70
CA GLY A 149 -28.32 -21.53 28.52
C GLY A 149 -29.13 -22.78 28.89
N PRO A 150 -30.01 -23.29 28.00
CA PRO A 150 -30.96 -24.34 28.33
C PRO A 150 -30.25 -25.52 28.99
N THR A 151 -30.57 -25.79 30.25
CA THR A 151 -30.07 -26.97 30.97
C THR A 151 -30.65 -28.19 30.28
N THR A 152 -29.83 -28.88 29.49
CA THR A 152 -30.16 -30.16 28.89
C THR A 152 -30.26 -31.19 30.01
N ASN A 153 -31.51 -31.60 30.33
CA ASN A 153 -31.82 -32.77 31.16
C ASN A 153 -31.48 -34.06 30.41
#